data_AF-A0A355FAV2-F1
#
_entry.id   AF-A0A355FAV2-F1
#
_cell.length_a   1.000
_cell.length_b   1.000
_cell.length_c   1.000
_cell.angle_alpha   90.00
_cell.angle_beta   90.00
_cell.angle_gamma   90.00
#
_symmetry.space_group_name_H-M   'P 1'
#
loop_
_entity.id
_entity.type
_entity.pdbx_description
1 polymer ?
#
loop_
_entity_poly.entity_id
_entity_poly.type
_entity_poly.pdbx_seq_one_letter_code
_entity_poly.pdbx_strand_id
1 'polypeptide(L)' 'VAALAKAARLAVEAGHFRADFDPEQFAFDFYAITLGYHDSNRLLRDPRAEERARNLFERLLATCRA' A
#
# COMPACT_ATOMS: atom_id res chain seq x y z
N VAL A 1 -0.31 9.50 6.55
CA VAL A 1 0.38 9.14 5.27
C VAL A 1 1.84 9.58 5.18
N ALA A 2 2.25 10.73 5.75
CA ALA A 2 3.65 11.21 5.68
C ALA A 2 4.73 10.18 6.10
N ALA A 3 4.48 9.36 7.12
CA ALA A 3 5.39 8.29 7.53
C ALA A 3 5.53 7.18 6.47
N LEU A 4 4.45 6.85 5.75
CA LEU A 4 4.46 5.88 4.65
C LEU A 4 5.25 6.43 3.45
N ALA A 5 5.07 7.72 3.12
CA ALA A 5 5.83 8.37 2.06
C ALA A 5 7.33 8.40 2.38
N LYS A 6 7.68 8.66 3.66
CA LYS A 6 9.06 8.55 4.14
C LYS A 6 9.62 7.14 3.97
N ALA A 7 8.86 6.11 4.33
CA ALA A 7 9.29 4.73 4.18
C ALA A 7 9.51 4.35 2.69
N ALA A 8 8.62 4.79 1.79
CA ALA A 8 8.77 4.58 0.36
C ALA A 8 10.01 5.30 -0.21
N ARG A 9 10.31 6.53 0.24
CA ARG A 9 11.56 7.23 -0.12
C ARG A 9 12.81 6.43 0.28
N LEU A 10 12.84 5.92 1.52
CA LEU A 10 13.94 5.08 1.98
C LEU A 10 14.07 3.79 1.15
N ALA A 11 12.96 3.21 0.70
CA ALA A 11 12.98 2.02 -0.16
C ALA A 11 13.54 2.33 -1.57
N VAL A 12 13.28 3.52 -2.12
CA VAL A 12 13.90 4.00 -3.36
C VAL A 12 15.41 4.23 -3.16
N GLU A 13 15.79 4.93 -2.08
CA GLU A 13 17.20 5.18 -1.75
C GLU A 13 18.00 3.88 -1.54
N ALA A 14 17.37 2.85 -0.98
CA ALA A 14 17.97 1.52 -0.80
C ALA A 14 17.97 0.65 -2.08
N GLY A 15 17.36 1.10 -3.18
CA GLY A 15 17.25 0.34 -4.42
C GLY A 15 16.24 -0.82 -4.36
N HIS A 16 15.38 -0.88 -3.34
CA HIS A 16 14.30 -1.86 -3.27
C HIS A 16 13.13 -1.48 -4.18
N PHE A 17 12.87 -0.18 -4.31
CA PHE A 17 11.89 0.37 -5.24
C PHE A 17 12.58 1.01 -6.44
N ARG A 18 11.90 1.03 -7.58
CA ARG A 18 12.36 1.70 -8.81
C ARG A 18 12.63 3.20 -8.58
N ALA A 19 13.64 3.74 -9.26
CA ALA A 19 14.14 5.10 -9.01
C ALA A 19 13.14 6.23 -9.40
N ASP A 20 12.23 5.96 -10.32
CA ASP A 20 11.20 6.88 -10.81
C ASP A 20 9.85 6.69 -10.11
N PHE A 21 9.82 5.97 -8.99
CA PHE A 21 8.62 5.72 -8.23
C PHE A 21 8.15 6.96 -7.47
N ASP A 22 6.83 7.21 -7.42
CA ASP A 22 6.22 8.30 -6.64
C ASP A 22 5.92 7.84 -5.19
N PRO A 23 6.68 8.31 -4.19
CA PRO A 23 6.49 7.90 -2.80
C PRO A 23 5.21 8.44 -2.17
N GLU A 24 4.70 9.57 -2.63
CA GLU A 24 3.47 10.17 -2.11
C GLU A 24 2.25 9.38 -2.62
N GLN A 25 2.27 8.97 -3.90
CA GLN A 25 1.24 8.09 -4.46
C GLN A 25 1.19 6.74 -3.73
N PHE A 26 2.34 6.12 -3.44
CA PHE A 26 2.38 4.90 -2.63
C PHE A 26 1.76 5.06 -1.26
N ALA A 27 2.08 6.16 -0.58
CA ALA A 27 1.55 6.44 0.74
C ALA A 27 0.03 6.59 0.73
N PHE A 28 -0.50 7.21 -0.33
CA PHE A 28 -1.94 7.34 -0.55
C PHE A 28 -2.58 5.97 -0.81
N ASP A 29 -2.04 5.19 -1.76
CA ASP A 29 -2.60 3.89 -2.14
C ASP A 29 -2.58 2.89 -0.99
N PHE A 30 -1.47 2.81 -0.25
CA PHE A 30 -1.37 1.97 0.94
C PHE A 30 -2.42 2.35 1.99
N TYR A 31 -2.61 3.65 2.21
CA TYR A 31 -3.61 4.14 3.17
C TYR A 31 -5.03 3.84 2.72
N ALA A 32 -5.32 3.98 1.42
CA ALA A 32 -6.60 3.60 0.83
C ALA A 32 -6.91 2.10 1.00
N ILE A 33 -5.92 1.22 0.86
CA ILE A 33 -6.07 -0.22 1.15
C ILE A 33 -6.48 -0.44 2.61
N THR A 34 -5.85 0.29 3.54
CA THR A 34 -6.14 0.18 4.98
C THR A 34 -7.58 0.62 5.29
N LEU A 35 -8.03 1.73 4.70
CA LEU A 35 -9.42 2.20 4.85
C LEU A 35 -10.42 1.21 4.23
N GLY A 36 -10.16 0.75 3.00
CA GLY A 36 -11.01 -0.23 2.33
C GLY A 36 -11.15 -1.54 3.10
N TYR A 37 -10.08 -1.98 3.79
CA TYR A 37 -10.14 -3.10 4.71
C TYR A 37 -11.05 -2.82 5.91
N HIS A 38 -10.88 -1.68 6.59
CA HIS A 38 -11.68 -1.34 7.76
C HIS A 38 -13.17 -1.29 7.43
N ASP A 39 -13.55 -0.69 6.31
CA ASP A 39 -14.94 -0.59 5.88
C ASP A 39 -15.50 -1.97 5.52
N SER A 40 -14.75 -2.74 4.71
CA SER A 40 -15.17 -4.08 4.27
C SER A 40 -15.32 -5.04 5.45
N ASN A 41 -14.41 -4.99 6.43
CA ASN A 41 -14.42 -5.88 7.58
C ASN A 41 -15.46 -5.46 8.63
N ARG A 42 -15.54 -4.18 8.98
CA ARG A 42 -16.37 -3.72 10.11
C ARG A 42 -17.81 -3.40 9.69
N LEU A 43 -17.96 -2.63 8.62
CA LEU A 43 -19.28 -2.15 8.19
C LEU A 43 -19.98 -3.23 7.37
N LEU A 44 -19.30 -3.77 6.36
CA LEU A 44 -19.88 -4.74 5.43
C LEU A 44 -19.77 -6.19 5.90
N ARG A 45 -18.92 -6.46 6.90
CA ARG A 45 -18.67 -7.81 7.43
C ARG A 45 -18.29 -8.81 6.34
N ASP A 46 -17.55 -8.37 5.33
CA ASP A 46 -17.03 -9.26 4.28
C ASP A 46 -16.02 -10.23 4.90
N PRO A 47 -16.28 -11.56 4.92
CA PRO A 47 -15.36 -12.53 5.48
C PRO A 47 -14.02 -12.61 4.71
N ARG A 48 -13.96 -12.04 3.49
CA ARG A 48 -12.76 -12.01 2.65
C ARG A 48 -12.03 -10.66 2.70
N ALA A 49 -12.44 -9.73 3.59
CA ALA A 49 -11.86 -8.39 3.66
C ALA A 49 -10.33 -8.42 3.82
N GLU A 50 -9.80 -9.27 4.71
CA GLU A 50 -8.35 -9.38 4.92
C GLU A 50 -7.63 -9.92 3.68
N GLU A 51 -8.16 -11.00 3.08
CA GLU A 51 -7.61 -11.60 1.86
C GLU A 51 -7.52 -10.57 0.73
N ARG A 52 -8.61 -9.81 0.51
CA ARG A 52 -8.66 -8.75 -0.51
C ARG A 52 -7.64 -7.65 -0.23
N ALA A 53 -7.52 -7.20 1.01
CA ALA A 53 -6.58 -6.16 1.40
C ALA A 53 -5.12 -6.60 1.20
N ARG A 54 -4.78 -7.84 1.59
CA ARG A 54 -3.46 -8.43 1.33
C ARG A 54 -3.17 -8.53 -0.16
N ASN A 55 -4.14 -9.02 -0.95
CA ASN A 55 -3.98 -9.11 -2.39
C ASN A 55 -3.75 -7.74 -3.05
N LEU A 56 -4.44 -6.70 -2.60
CA LEU A 56 -4.20 -5.33 -3.07
C LEU A 56 -2.81 -4.83 -2.68
N PHE A 57 -2.37 -5.10 -1.45
CA PHE A 57 -1.05 -4.70 -0.99
C PHE A 57 0.07 -5.40 -1.78
N GLU A 58 -0.03 -6.71 -2.02
CA GLU A 58 0.93 -7.44 -2.84
C GLU A 58 0.99 -6.90 -4.28
N ARG A 59 -0.16 -6.55 -4.86
CA ARG A 59 -0.21 -5.90 -6.18
C ARG A 59 0.47 -4.54 -6.16
N LEU A 60 0.22 -3.72 -5.13
CA LEU A 60 0.91 -2.43 -4.98
C LEU A 60 2.42 -2.65 -4.87
N LEU A 61 2.90 -3.57 -4.04
CA LEU A 61 4.34 -3.86 -3.94
C LEU A 61 4.93 -4.29 -5.28
N ALA A 62 4.20 -5.10 -6.06
CA ALA A 62 4.66 -5.54 -7.38
C ALA A 62 4.84 -4.37 -8.37
N THR A 63 4.10 -3.27 -8.24
CA THR A 63 4.28 -2.08 -9.12
C THR A 63 5.49 -1.23 -8.73
N CYS A 64 5.98 -1.37 -7.50
CA CYS A 64 7.04 -0.52 -6.94
C CYS A 64 8.43 -1.15 -7.03
N ARG A 65 8.52 -2.49 -7.03
CA ARG A 65 9.79 -3.23 -7.03
C ARG A 65 10.66 -2.89 -8.26
N ALA A 66 11.97 -2.82 -8.04
CA ALA A 66 12.98 -2.62 -9.07
C ALA A 66 13.19 -3.87 -9.96
#